data_AF-A0AAD4GSZ8-F1
#
_entry.id   AF-A0AAD4GSZ8-F1
#
_cell.length_a   1.000
_cell.length_b   1.000
_cell.length_c   1.000
_cell.angle_alpha   90.00
_cell.angle_beta   90.00
_cell.angle_gamma   90.00
#
_symmetry.space_group_name_H-M   'P 1'
#
loop_
_entity.id
_entity.type
_entity.pdbx_description
1 polymer ?
#
loop_
_entity_poly.entity_id
_entity_poly.type
_entity_poly.pdbx_seq_one_letter_code
_entity_poly.pdbx_strand_id
1 'polypeptide(L)'
;MSASVISISPENVGTFAVSNILSSTIATVNQILQENHDRYHPFFNDKGFHNHITHYMLASLSLGATSPQISAAWTQEKAFQRPQPRLVEENVSKLADGEFFRSCLGNEDHYRDFLIFFQLEIKKKGYGEVLNEYVFSRTENAELTFTRLFASFLHPLIHLGYGIEFDQPAIVAEALAQTAVHHNEVGVVMLGSEAAAAAADQTDGPCRSMISLLNQVRDNDRVRHASCWGDGSWIDDMPLTAAPDELLKIAGQWHVDPSQLGEKTAEMINVNAFFCGVQD
;
A
#
# COMPACT_ATOMS: atom_id res chain seq x y z
N MET A 1 13.98 -2.40 -17.87
CA MET A 1 14.57 -2.48 -16.52
C MET A 1 14.34 -3.87 -15.94
N SER A 2 15.19 -4.34 -15.04
CA SER A 2 15.03 -5.66 -14.41
C SER A 2 13.92 -5.62 -13.36
N ALA A 3 13.13 -6.68 -13.26
CA ALA A 3 12.14 -6.85 -12.18
C ALA A 3 12.73 -7.50 -10.92
N SER A 4 14.00 -7.90 -10.94
CA SER A 4 14.65 -8.56 -9.79
C SER A 4 15.93 -7.87 -9.34
N VAL A 5 16.26 -6.72 -9.93
CA VAL A 5 17.47 -5.95 -9.60
C VAL A 5 17.07 -4.52 -9.28
N ILE A 6 17.46 -4.05 -8.11
CA ILE A 6 17.31 -2.66 -7.69
C ILE A 6 18.41 -1.83 -8.35
N SER A 7 18.01 -0.77 -9.04
CA SER A 7 18.92 0.12 -9.76
C SER A 7 18.33 1.53 -9.81
N ILE A 8 18.45 2.26 -8.70
CA ILE A 8 18.10 3.68 -8.63
C ILE A 8 19.05 4.47 -9.53
N SER A 9 18.48 5.29 -10.39
CA SER A 9 19.20 6.16 -11.32
C SER A 9 19.52 7.51 -10.66
N PRO A 10 20.69 8.11 -10.92
CA PRO A 10 20.95 9.51 -10.54
C PRO A 10 19.92 10.53 -11.05
N GLU A 11 19.23 10.19 -12.14
CA GLU A 11 18.23 11.01 -12.82
C GLU A 11 16.84 10.91 -12.20
N ASN A 12 16.58 9.86 -11.40
CA ASN A 12 15.33 9.67 -10.68
C ASN A 12 15.59 9.22 -9.24
N VAL A 13 15.55 10.19 -8.33
CA VAL A 13 15.78 10.03 -6.89
C VAL A 13 14.53 10.43 -6.10
N GLY A 14 13.36 10.29 -6.73
CA GLY A 14 12.07 10.69 -6.18
C GLY A 14 11.55 12.01 -6.74
N THR A 15 10.24 12.20 -6.65
CA THR A 15 9.50 13.38 -7.13
C THR A 15 9.90 14.62 -6.36
N PHE A 16 10.09 14.48 -5.05
CA PHE A 16 10.54 15.54 -4.16
C PHE A 16 11.91 15.16 -3.58
N ALA A 17 12.97 15.69 -4.19
CA ALA A 17 14.34 15.39 -3.78
C ALA A 17 15.20 16.66 -3.69
N VAL A 18 16.18 16.62 -2.79
CA VAL A 18 17.24 17.64 -2.75
C VAL A 18 18.17 17.51 -3.95
N SER A 19 18.79 18.63 -4.34
CA SER A 19 19.81 18.60 -5.40
C SER A 19 21.13 18.02 -4.91
N ASN A 20 21.94 17.48 -5.83
CA ASN A 20 23.33 17.04 -5.61
C ASN A 20 23.50 15.81 -4.70
N ILE A 21 22.64 14.80 -4.84
CA ILE A 21 22.86 13.49 -4.21
C ILE A 21 24.13 12.84 -4.78
N LEU A 22 25.02 12.40 -3.90
CA LEU A 22 26.29 11.80 -4.29
C LEU A 22 26.08 10.41 -4.90
N SER A 23 26.78 10.10 -6.00
CA SER A 23 26.71 8.78 -6.65
C SER A 23 27.13 7.64 -5.71
N SER A 24 28.02 7.91 -4.75
CA SER A 24 28.40 6.94 -3.71
C SER A 24 27.22 6.60 -2.78
N THR A 25 26.33 7.55 -2.51
CA THR A 25 25.12 7.31 -1.71
C THR A 25 24.11 6.49 -2.48
N ILE A 26 23.89 6.79 -3.76
CA ILE A 26 23.03 5.97 -4.63
C ILE A 26 23.55 4.52 -4.70
N ALA A 27 24.87 4.33 -4.86
CA ALA A 27 25.48 3.00 -4.85
C ALA A 27 25.25 2.26 -3.52
N THR A 28 25.39 2.95 -2.39
CA THR A 28 25.10 2.38 -1.06
C THR A 28 23.63 1.96 -0.93
N VAL A 29 22.70 2.81 -1.36
CA VAL A 29 21.25 2.49 -1.31
C VAL A 29 20.92 1.31 -2.22
N ASN A 30 21.42 1.27 -3.45
CA ASN A 30 21.21 0.15 -4.36
C ASN A 30 21.68 -1.18 -3.77
N GLN A 31 22.87 -1.20 -3.15
CA GLN A 31 23.38 -2.40 -2.49
C GLN A 31 22.48 -2.84 -1.33
N ILE A 32 22.07 -1.92 -0.47
CA ILE A 32 21.23 -2.21 0.70
C ILE A 32 19.85 -2.70 0.29
N LEU A 33 19.23 -2.02 -0.67
CA LEU A 33 17.90 -2.40 -1.16
C LEU A 33 17.93 -3.73 -1.88
N GLN A 34 18.97 -4.03 -2.66
CA GLN A 34 19.13 -5.36 -3.24
C GLN A 34 19.29 -6.43 -2.15
N GLU A 35 20.10 -6.16 -1.13
CA GLU A 35 20.25 -7.10 -0.01
C GLU A 35 18.92 -7.31 0.74
N ASN A 36 18.13 -6.24 0.92
CA ASN A 36 16.79 -6.34 1.48
C ASN A 36 15.86 -7.20 0.61
N HIS A 37 15.81 -6.89 -0.69
CA HIS A 37 15.04 -7.59 -1.71
C HIS A 37 15.32 -9.08 -1.75
N ASP A 38 16.58 -9.48 -1.58
CA ASP A 38 17.00 -10.88 -1.70
C ASP A 38 16.80 -11.68 -0.41
N ARG A 39 16.83 -11.02 0.76
CA ARG A 39 16.98 -11.71 2.04
C ARG A 39 15.79 -11.63 2.96
N TYR A 40 15.03 -10.53 2.96
CA TYR A 40 14.07 -10.25 4.03
C TYR A 40 12.61 -10.30 3.57
N HIS A 41 11.76 -10.79 4.47
CA HIS A 41 10.31 -10.81 4.28
C HIS A 41 9.75 -9.38 4.34
N PRO A 42 8.58 -9.09 3.73
CA PRO A 42 7.89 -7.80 3.87
C PRO A 42 7.37 -7.53 5.28
N PHE A 43 7.42 -8.52 6.18
CA PHE A 43 7.04 -8.41 7.58
C PHE A 43 8.22 -8.82 8.45
N PHE A 44 8.51 -8.11 9.53
CA PHE A 44 9.61 -8.47 10.43
C PHE A 44 9.21 -9.43 11.55
N ASN A 45 7.91 -9.64 11.79
CA ASN A 45 7.40 -10.56 12.82
C ASN A 45 6.13 -11.31 12.36
N ASP A 46 5.71 -12.32 13.13
CA ASP A 46 4.50 -13.13 12.84
C ASP A 46 3.21 -12.37 13.13
N LYS A 47 3.34 -11.09 13.52
CA LYS A 47 2.24 -10.17 13.76
C LYS A 47 1.90 -9.34 12.52
N GLY A 48 2.60 -9.54 11.40
CA GLY A 48 2.39 -8.79 10.16
C GLY A 48 2.95 -7.37 10.19
N PHE A 49 3.85 -7.02 11.12
CA PHE A 49 4.46 -5.69 11.13
C PHE A 49 5.52 -5.57 10.02
N HIS A 50 5.51 -4.44 9.31
CA HIS A 50 6.20 -4.31 8.03
C HIS A 50 7.68 -4.00 8.12
N ASN A 51 8.45 -4.60 7.22
CA ASN A 51 9.81 -4.19 6.92
C ASN A 51 9.81 -2.81 6.25
N HIS A 52 10.33 -1.79 6.95
CA HIS A 52 10.34 -0.40 6.47
C HIS A 52 11.61 -0.01 5.71
N ILE A 53 12.55 -0.93 5.50
CA ILE A 53 13.88 -0.61 4.94
C ILE A 53 13.75 0.07 3.58
N THR A 54 12.93 -0.47 2.67
CA THR A 54 12.75 0.12 1.34
C THR A 54 12.28 1.56 1.43
N HIS A 55 11.23 1.82 2.22
CA HIS A 55 10.66 3.16 2.39
C HIS A 55 11.68 4.12 3.04
N TYR A 56 12.35 3.67 4.10
CA TYR A 56 13.27 4.49 4.86
C TYR A 56 14.52 4.86 4.05
N MET A 57 15.12 3.92 3.31
CA MET A 57 16.31 4.21 2.51
C MET A 57 15.99 5.14 1.34
N LEU A 58 14.86 4.94 0.66
CA LEU A 58 14.44 5.79 -0.45
C LEU A 58 14.10 7.22 0.00
N ALA A 59 13.30 7.36 1.07
CA ALA A 59 13.01 8.67 1.64
C ALA A 59 14.29 9.39 2.10
N SER A 60 15.17 8.68 2.80
CA SER A 60 16.44 9.24 3.29
C SER A 60 17.33 9.70 2.14
N LEU A 61 17.37 8.94 1.04
CA LEU A 61 18.10 9.32 -0.17
C LEU A 61 17.56 10.65 -0.72
N SER A 62 16.25 10.76 -0.96
CA SER A 62 15.63 11.98 -1.48
C SER A 62 15.83 13.19 -0.58
N LEU A 63 15.92 12.98 0.73
CA LEU A 63 16.19 14.03 1.73
C LEU A 63 17.68 14.39 1.87
N GLY A 64 18.57 13.73 1.14
CA GLY A 64 20.00 14.05 1.11
C GLY A 64 20.85 13.37 2.17
N ALA A 65 20.41 12.22 2.71
CA ALA A 65 21.23 11.44 3.62
C ALA A 65 22.54 11.00 2.95
N THR A 66 23.61 10.97 3.72
CA THR A 66 24.93 10.52 3.27
C THR A 66 25.07 9.00 3.37
N SER A 67 26.02 8.40 2.64
CA SER A 67 26.29 6.94 2.71
C SER A 67 26.50 6.42 4.14
N PRO A 68 27.24 7.10 5.04
CA PRO A 68 27.36 6.68 6.44
C PRO A 68 26.02 6.69 7.20
N GLN A 69 25.16 7.68 6.96
CA GLN A 69 23.83 7.76 7.61
C GLN A 69 22.93 6.61 7.13
N ILE A 70 22.88 6.37 5.81
CA ILE A 70 22.14 5.25 5.21
C ILE A 70 22.64 3.91 5.78
N SER A 71 23.95 3.70 5.86
CA SER A 71 24.55 2.46 6.38
C SER A 71 24.28 2.25 7.88
N ALA A 72 24.27 3.35 8.65
CA ALA A 72 23.92 3.31 10.07
C ALA A 72 22.44 2.94 10.27
N ALA A 73 21.53 3.54 9.50
CA ALA A 73 20.11 3.20 9.52
C ALA A 73 19.88 1.73 9.13
N TRP A 74 20.50 1.27 8.04
CA TRP A 74 20.44 -0.14 7.62
C TRP A 74 20.88 -1.12 8.71
N THR A 75 21.95 -0.81 9.43
CA THR A 75 22.45 -1.67 10.51
C THR A 75 21.43 -1.85 11.62
N GLN A 76 20.66 -0.81 11.94
CA GLN A 76 19.61 -0.86 12.95
C GLN A 76 18.38 -1.61 12.43
N GLU A 77 17.88 -1.23 11.25
CA GLU A 77 16.65 -1.78 10.69
C GLU A 77 16.74 -3.27 10.36
N LYS A 78 17.89 -3.74 9.87
CA LYS A 78 18.06 -5.15 9.49
C LYS A 78 18.14 -6.11 10.69
N ALA A 79 18.38 -5.59 11.90
CA ALA A 79 18.71 -6.40 13.07
C ALA A 79 17.56 -7.29 13.54
N PHE A 80 16.32 -6.96 13.17
CA PHE A 80 15.10 -7.65 13.60
C PHE A 80 14.26 -8.16 12.43
N GLN A 81 14.76 -8.07 11.19
CA GLN A 81 14.04 -8.58 10.01
C GLN A 81 14.06 -10.12 9.98
N ARG A 82 12.95 -10.72 9.58
CA ARG A 82 12.89 -12.17 9.34
C ARG A 82 13.36 -12.49 7.91
N PRO A 83 13.95 -13.67 7.68
CA PRO A 83 14.31 -14.10 6.34
C PRO A 83 13.07 -14.30 5.46
N GLN A 84 13.25 -14.18 4.15
CA GLN A 84 12.23 -14.59 3.19
C GLN A 84 11.82 -16.05 3.36
N PRO A 85 10.56 -16.40 3.02
CA PRO A 85 10.10 -17.77 3.07
C PRO A 85 10.80 -18.60 1.98
N ARG A 86 10.63 -19.92 2.04
CA ARG A 86 11.13 -20.82 1.01
C ARG A 86 10.30 -20.65 -0.26
N LEU A 87 10.96 -20.61 -1.42
CA LEU A 87 10.29 -20.66 -2.72
C LEU A 87 9.75 -22.07 -2.99
N VAL A 88 8.49 -22.16 -3.43
CA VAL A 88 7.89 -23.36 -3.99
C VAL A 88 7.69 -23.14 -5.48
N GLU A 89 8.68 -23.55 -6.29
CA GLU A 89 8.72 -23.25 -7.74
C GLU A 89 7.46 -23.68 -8.50
N GLU A 90 6.83 -24.78 -8.09
CA GLU A 90 5.58 -25.26 -8.68
C GLU A 90 4.43 -24.25 -8.53
N ASN A 91 4.37 -23.54 -7.39
CA ASN A 91 3.34 -22.54 -7.13
C ASN A 91 3.47 -21.37 -8.11
N VAL A 92 4.70 -20.94 -8.43
CA VAL A 92 4.95 -19.82 -9.36
C VAL A 92 4.25 -20.03 -10.70
N SER A 93 4.31 -21.25 -11.25
CA SER A 93 3.63 -21.56 -12.52
C SER A 93 2.11 -21.66 -12.35
N LYS A 94 1.65 -22.19 -11.22
CA LYS A 94 0.22 -22.30 -10.91
C LYS A 94 -0.44 -20.96 -10.61
N LEU A 95 0.29 -19.94 -10.17
CA LEU A 95 -0.24 -18.59 -9.92
C LEU A 95 -0.80 -17.91 -11.18
N ALA A 96 -0.51 -18.42 -12.39
CA ALA A 96 -1.18 -17.99 -13.62
C ALA A 96 -2.63 -18.47 -13.72
N ASP A 97 -3.01 -19.50 -12.96
CA ASP A 97 -4.40 -19.94 -12.80
C ASP A 97 -5.13 -19.06 -11.78
N GLY A 98 -6.27 -18.52 -12.17
CA GLY A 98 -7.01 -17.55 -11.36
C GLY A 98 -7.57 -18.11 -10.05
N GLU A 99 -7.97 -19.38 -10.02
CA GLU A 99 -8.47 -20.02 -8.80
C GLU A 99 -7.33 -20.30 -7.81
N PHE A 100 -6.20 -20.82 -8.32
CA PHE A 100 -5.03 -21.04 -7.49
C PHE A 100 -4.47 -19.73 -6.93
N PHE A 101 -4.32 -18.70 -7.76
CA PHE A 101 -3.94 -17.35 -7.33
C PHE A 101 -4.78 -16.88 -6.14
N ARG A 102 -6.11 -16.98 -6.27
CA ARG A 102 -7.05 -16.56 -5.23
C ARG A 102 -6.97 -17.40 -3.96
N SER A 103 -6.72 -18.71 -4.09
CA SER A 103 -6.55 -19.60 -2.95
C SER A 103 -5.31 -19.29 -2.10
N CYS A 104 -4.30 -18.64 -2.70
CA CYS A 104 -3.07 -18.23 -2.03
C CYS A 104 -3.16 -16.83 -1.38
N LEU A 105 -4.19 -16.03 -1.68
CA LEU A 105 -4.31 -14.67 -1.16
C LEU A 105 -4.48 -14.63 0.35
N GLY A 106 -3.79 -13.69 1.00
CA GLY A 106 -3.82 -13.51 2.46
C GLY A 106 -3.00 -14.53 3.25
N ASN A 107 -2.13 -15.30 2.59
CA ASN A 107 -1.22 -16.23 3.24
C ASN A 107 0.25 -15.84 2.97
N GLU A 108 0.96 -15.42 4.02
CA GLU A 108 2.36 -14.97 3.94
C GLU A 108 3.35 -16.05 3.49
N ASP A 109 3.02 -17.33 3.65
CA ASP A 109 3.85 -18.43 3.17
C ASP A 109 4.06 -18.38 1.65
N HIS A 110 3.13 -17.77 0.91
CA HIS A 110 3.21 -17.61 -0.55
C HIS A 110 3.93 -16.34 -1.00
N TYR A 111 4.46 -15.50 -0.08
CA TYR A 111 5.07 -14.22 -0.46
C TYR A 111 6.14 -14.38 -1.53
N ARG A 112 7.07 -15.34 -1.35
CA ARG A 112 8.16 -15.54 -2.29
C ARG A 112 7.68 -16.10 -3.62
N ASP A 113 6.63 -16.92 -3.61
CA ASP A 113 6.02 -17.44 -4.84
C ASP A 113 5.41 -16.29 -5.65
N PHE A 114 4.65 -15.41 -5.00
CA PHE A 114 4.08 -14.21 -5.61
C PHE A 114 5.16 -13.24 -6.10
N LEU A 115 6.24 -13.04 -5.33
CA LEU A 115 7.35 -12.18 -5.73
C LEU A 115 7.93 -12.66 -7.06
N ILE A 116 8.33 -13.93 -7.15
CA ILE A 116 8.90 -14.47 -8.38
C ILE A 116 7.87 -14.44 -9.54
N PHE A 117 6.60 -14.74 -9.27
CA PHE A 117 5.53 -14.64 -10.25
C PHE A 117 5.40 -13.22 -10.84
N PHE A 118 5.30 -12.19 -10.00
CA PHE A 118 5.20 -10.81 -10.47
C PHE A 118 6.47 -10.33 -11.15
N GLN A 119 7.66 -10.78 -10.73
CA GLN A 119 8.90 -10.50 -11.45
C GLN A 119 8.87 -11.03 -12.88
N LEU A 120 8.37 -12.26 -13.07
CA LEU A 120 8.25 -12.88 -14.39
C LEU A 120 7.21 -12.16 -15.26
N GLU A 121 6.06 -11.81 -14.70
CA GLU A 121 5.02 -11.06 -15.42
C GLU A 121 5.51 -9.65 -15.80
N ILE A 122 6.13 -8.92 -14.88
CA ILE A 122 6.71 -7.60 -15.17
C ILE A 122 7.81 -7.69 -16.23
N LYS A 123 8.65 -8.73 -16.19
CA LYS A 123 9.66 -8.96 -17.24
C LYS A 123 9.03 -9.19 -18.61
N LYS A 124 7.86 -9.83 -18.68
CA LYS A 124 7.17 -10.17 -19.92
C LYS A 124 6.46 -8.98 -20.55
N LYS A 125 5.75 -8.17 -19.75
CA LYS A 125 4.82 -7.14 -20.25
C LYS A 125 4.99 -5.74 -19.64
N GLY A 126 5.94 -5.58 -18.72
CA GLY A 126 6.16 -4.32 -18.00
C GLY A 126 5.19 -4.14 -16.84
N TYR A 127 5.58 -3.34 -15.84
CA TYR A 127 4.80 -3.19 -14.61
C TYR A 127 3.47 -2.46 -14.83
N GLY A 128 3.37 -1.58 -15.83
CA GLY A 128 2.12 -0.89 -16.16
C GLY A 128 1.00 -1.84 -16.62
N GLU A 129 1.33 -2.80 -17.48
CA GLU A 129 0.36 -3.82 -17.91
C GLU A 129 0.03 -4.80 -16.77
N VAL A 130 1.01 -5.17 -15.95
CA VAL A 130 0.78 -6.00 -14.75
C VAL A 130 -0.16 -5.32 -13.76
N LEU A 131 0.05 -4.03 -13.47
CA LEU A 131 -0.84 -3.28 -12.58
C LEU A 131 -2.26 -3.19 -13.15
N ASN A 132 -2.40 -2.93 -14.44
CA ASN A 132 -3.72 -2.94 -15.08
C ASN A 132 -4.39 -4.31 -14.94
N GLU A 133 -3.68 -5.40 -15.22
CA GLU A 133 -4.26 -6.74 -15.19
C GLU A 133 -4.64 -7.20 -13.77
N TYR A 134 -3.72 -7.09 -12.82
CA TYR A 134 -3.88 -7.68 -11.48
C TYR A 134 -4.45 -6.71 -10.44
N VAL A 135 -4.58 -5.41 -10.74
CA VAL A 135 -5.09 -4.41 -9.78
C VAL A 135 -6.27 -3.64 -10.34
N PHE A 136 -6.21 -3.19 -11.61
CA PHE A 136 -7.21 -2.24 -12.12
C PHE A 136 -8.20 -2.82 -13.15
N SER A 137 -8.11 -4.11 -13.49
CA SER A 137 -8.89 -4.72 -14.58
C SER A 137 -10.37 -4.96 -14.24
N ARG A 138 -10.78 -4.74 -12.98
CA ARG A 138 -12.13 -5.03 -12.48
C ARG A 138 -12.54 -6.51 -12.59
N THR A 139 -11.59 -7.41 -12.85
CA THR A 139 -11.80 -8.85 -12.72
C THR A 139 -11.89 -9.24 -11.23
N GLU A 140 -12.47 -10.40 -10.92
CA GLU A 140 -12.63 -10.85 -9.53
C GLU A 140 -11.30 -10.85 -8.75
N ASN A 141 -10.22 -11.35 -9.38
CA ASN A 141 -8.89 -11.33 -8.74
C ASN A 141 -8.35 -9.92 -8.60
N ALA A 142 -8.54 -9.06 -9.61
CA ALA A 142 -8.09 -7.68 -9.53
C ALA A 142 -8.83 -6.89 -8.44
N GLU A 143 -10.13 -7.09 -8.25
CA GLU A 143 -10.90 -6.48 -7.16
C GLU A 143 -10.37 -6.94 -5.78
N LEU A 144 -10.11 -8.24 -5.62
CA LEU A 144 -9.54 -8.78 -4.38
C LEU A 144 -8.12 -8.26 -4.09
N THR A 145 -7.32 -8.03 -5.13
CA THR A 145 -5.98 -7.43 -5.00
C THR A 145 -6.07 -5.92 -4.77
N PHE A 146 -6.98 -5.23 -5.44
CA PHE A 146 -7.19 -3.78 -5.32
C PHE A 146 -7.54 -3.38 -3.89
N THR A 147 -8.51 -4.06 -3.26
CA THR A 147 -8.85 -3.73 -1.87
C THR A 147 -7.68 -4.02 -0.91
N ARG A 148 -6.91 -5.09 -1.14
CA ARG A 148 -5.71 -5.41 -0.36
C ARG A 148 -4.59 -4.39 -0.51
N LEU A 149 -4.58 -3.61 -1.59
CA LEU A 149 -3.60 -2.53 -1.77
C LEU A 149 -3.72 -1.49 -0.65
N PHE A 150 -4.93 -1.32 -0.11
CA PHE A 150 -5.25 -0.42 1.00
C PHE A 150 -5.22 -1.12 2.37
N ALA A 151 -4.82 -2.39 2.44
CA ALA A 151 -4.79 -3.13 3.69
C ALA A 151 -3.71 -2.60 4.65
N SER A 152 -3.88 -2.95 5.92
CA SER A 152 -3.09 -2.45 7.03
C SER A 152 -3.02 -0.92 7.03
N PHE A 153 -1.91 -0.34 7.48
CA PHE A 153 -1.69 1.10 7.45
C PHE A 153 -1.24 1.58 6.06
N LEU A 154 -1.93 1.13 5.00
CA LEU A 154 -1.66 1.43 3.59
C LEU A 154 -0.27 0.98 3.11
N HIS A 155 0.39 0.08 3.83
CA HIS A 155 1.77 -0.34 3.52
C HIS A 155 1.95 -0.85 2.09
N PRO A 156 1.04 -1.69 1.52
CA PRO A 156 1.22 -2.14 0.14
C PRO A 156 1.15 -0.98 -0.86
N LEU A 157 0.20 -0.04 -0.67
CA LEU A 157 0.09 1.17 -1.48
C LEU A 157 1.32 2.07 -1.36
N ILE A 158 1.83 2.28 -0.14
CA ILE A 158 3.05 3.06 0.11
C ILE A 158 4.25 2.41 -0.61
N HIS A 159 4.39 1.09 -0.49
CA HIS A 159 5.47 0.35 -1.15
C HIS A 159 5.38 0.41 -2.67
N LEU A 160 4.17 0.27 -3.23
CA LEU A 160 3.91 0.46 -4.65
C LEU A 160 4.26 1.88 -5.10
N GLY A 161 3.88 2.88 -4.31
CA GLY A 161 4.18 4.29 -4.55
C GLY A 161 5.68 4.54 -4.71
N TYR A 162 6.49 4.03 -3.79
CA TYR A 162 7.96 4.10 -3.91
C TYR A 162 8.49 3.38 -5.15
N GLY A 163 7.95 2.20 -5.47
CA GLY A 163 8.34 1.45 -6.67
C GLY A 163 8.07 2.22 -7.96
N ILE A 164 6.93 2.91 -8.05
CA ILE A 164 6.58 3.75 -9.21
C ILE A 164 7.40 5.04 -9.22
N GLU A 165 7.49 5.73 -8.08
CA GLU A 165 8.17 7.02 -7.95
C GLU A 165 9.64 6.93 -8.35
N PHE A 166 10.34 5.87 -7.92
CA PHE A 166 11.75 5.65 -8.25
C PHE A 166 11.98 4.83 -9.53
N ASP A 167 10.91 4.50 -10.25
CA ASP A 167 10.94 3.65 -11.46
C ASP A 167 11.71 2.33 -11.22
N GLN A 168 11.31 1.61 -10.16
CA GLN A 168 11.94 0.37 -9.71
C GLN A 168 10.98 -0.82 -9.87
N PRO A 169 11.01 -1.54 -11.00
CA PRO A 169 10.12 -2.67 -11.24
C PRO A 169 10.26 -3.81 -10.22
N ALA A 170 11.43 -3.95 -9.59
CA ALA A 170 11.63 -4.92 -8.51
C ALA A 170 10.85 -4.57 -7.24
N ILE A 171 10.78 -3.28 -6.88
CA ILE A 171 9.97 -2.80 -5.75
C ILE A 171 8.47 -2.88 -6.08
N VAL A 172 8.10 -2.69 -7.35
CA VAL A 172 6.70 -2.94 -7.79
C VAL A 172 6.33 -4.41 -7.62
N ALA A 173 7.25 -5.34 -7.94
CA ALA A 173 7.02 -6.77 -7.70
C ALA A 173 6.89 -7.09 -6.19
N GLU A 174 7.75 -6.50 -5.34
CA GLU A 174 7.64 -6.58 -3.88
C GLU A 174 6.27 -6.09 -3.39
N ALA A 175 5.81 -4.93 -3.90
CA ALA A 175 4.54 -4.34 -3.53
C ALA A 175 3.34 -5.23 -3.87
N LEU A 176 3.34 -5.81 -5.09
CA LEU A 176 2.27 -6.71 -5.53
C LEU A 176 2.28 -8.03 -4.74
N ALA A 177 3.46 -8.58 -4.46
CA ALA A 177 3.58 -9.77 -3.62
C ALA A 177 3.14 -9.50 -2.18
N GLN A 178 3.54 -8.37 -1.61
CA GLN A 178 3.10 -7.91 -0.29
C GLN A 178 1.58 -7.72 -0.27
N THR A 179 1.01 -7.08 -1.29
CA THR A 179 -0.44 -6.92 -1.46
C THR A 179 -1.16 -8.28 -1.47
N ALA A 180 -0.65 -9.25 -2.22
CA ALA A 180 -1.27 -10.56 -2.36
C ALA A 180 -1.33 -11.34 -1.04
N VAL A 181 -0.30 -11.21 -0.18
CA VAL A 181 -0.24 -11.92 1.11
C VAL A 181 -0.91 -11.18 2.27
N HIS A 182 -1.35 -9.94 2.06
CA HIS A 182 -2.11 -9.22 3.07
C HIS A 182 -3.52 -9.80 3.25
N HIS A 183 -3.99 -9.78 4.50
CA HIS A 183 -5.41 -9.89 4.78
C HIS A 183 -6.19 -8.74 4.12
N ASN A 184 -7.51 -8.90 4.00
CA ASN A 184 -8.37 -7.94 3.28
C ASN A 184 -9.38 -7.28 4.21
N GLU A 185 -8.94 -6.87 5.40
CA GLU A 185 -9.77 -6.27 6.43
C GLU A 185 -10.49 -4.99 5.95
N VAL A 186 -9.84 -4.20 5.11
CA VAL A 186 -10.39 -2.96 4.55
C VAL A 186 -11.41 -3.20 3.43
N GLY A 187 -11.46 -4.40 2.85
CA GLY A 187 -12.33 -4.72 1.71
C GLY A 187 -13.81 -4.54 2.03
N VAL A 188 -14.22 -4.82 3.27
CA VAL A 188 -15.60 -4.62 3.73
C VAL A 188 -15.99 -3.13 3.65
N VAL A 189 -15.10 -2.24 4.06
CA VAL A 189 -15.34 -0.79 4.02
C VAL A 189 -15.40 -0.28 2.60
N MET A 190 -14.41 -0.66 1.80
CA MET A 190 -14.27 -0.16 0.43
C MET A 190 -15.47 -0.57 -0.42
N LEU A 191 -15.76 -1.88 -0.48
CA LEU A 191 -16.86 -2.42 -1.26
C LEU A 191 -18.22 -2.00 -0.68
N GLY A 192 -18.34 -1.93 0.64
CA GLY A 192 -19.56 -1.47 1.30
C GLY A 192 -19.85 0.01 1.00
N SER A 193 -18.82 0.85 0.96
CA SER A 193 -18.96 2.29 0.66
C SER A 193 -19.32 2.50 -0.80
N GLU A 194 -18.73 1.72 -1.72
CA GLU A 194 -19.07 1.74 -3.15
C GLU A 194 -20.52 1.29 -3.37
N ALA A 195 -20.95 0.21 -2.72
CA ALA A 195 -22.34 -0.25 -2.78
C ALA A 195 -23.33 0.78 -2.21
N ALA A 196 -22.99 1.42 -1.08
CA ALA A 196 -23.80 2.48 -0.51
C ALA A 196 -23.87 3.71 -1.42
N ALA A 197 -22.76 4.05 -2.08
CA ALA A 197 -22.71 5.13 -3.05
C ALA A 197 -23.60 4.84 -4.26
N ALA A 198 -23.55 3.63 -4.80
CA ALA A 198 -24.37 3.20 -5.94
C ALA A 198 -25.87 3.08 -5.61
N ALA A 199 -26.22 2.72 -4.37
CA ALA A 199 -27.60 2.63 -3.91
C ALA A 199 -28.22 4.01 -3.59
N ALA A 200 -27.41 5.00 -3.24
CA ALA A 200 -27.85 6.37 -3.16
C ALA A 200 -28.07 6.89 -4.60
N ASP A 201 -29.27 7.39 -4.89
CA ASP A 201 -29.63 8.01 -6.17
C ASP A 201 -28.87 9.35 -6.31
N GLN A 202 -27.54 9.29 -6.46
CA GLN A 202 -26.62 10.43 -6.51
C GLN A 202 -26.69 11.16 -7.87
N THR A 203 -27.88 11.23 -8.46
CA THR A 203 -28.07 11.71 -9.82
C THR A 203 -28.12 13.24 -9.94
N ASP A 204 -27.94 14.05 -8.88
CA ASP A 204 -27.95 15.52 -9.04
C ASP A 204 -27.34 16.40 -7.91
N GLY A 205 -26.42 15.87 -7.09
CA GLY A 205 -25.83 16.63 -5.95
C GLY A 205 -24.30 16.85 -6.05
N PRO A 206 -23.75 17.99 -5.57
CA PRO A 206 -22.30 18.15 -5.47
C PRO A 206 -21.70 17.20 -4.42
N CYS A 207 -20.49 16.68 -4.66
CA CYS A 207 -19.75 15.89 -3.68
C CYS A 207 -19.67 16.65 -2.36
N ARG A 208 -20.09 16.02 -1.26
CA ARG A 208 -19.95 16.64 0.06
C ARG A 208 -18.48 16.81 0.41
N SER A 209 -18.18 17.85 1.18
CA SER A 209 -16.82 18.04 1.68
C SER A 209 -16.50 17.02 2.77
N MET A 210 -15.24 16.63 2.88
CA MET A 210 -14.76 15.65 3.84
C MET A 210 -14.97 16.15 5.29
N ILE A 211 -14.81 17.45 5.54
CA ILE A 211 -15.16 18.06 6.84
C ILE A 211 -16.65 17.91 7.17
N SER A 212 -17.54 18.06 6.18
CA SER A 212 -18.98 17.84 6.40
C SER A 212 -19.29 16.38 6.73
N LEU A 213 -18.61 15.43 6.08
CA LEU A 213 -18.74 14.00 6.38
C LEU A 213 -18.22 13.68 7.78
N LEU A 214 -17.07 14.24 8.18
CA LEU A 214 -16.53 14.08 9.53
C LEU A 214 -17.48 14.64 10.61
N ASN A 215 -18.14 15.77 10.34
CA ASN A 215 -19.17 16.29 11.26
C ASN A 215 -20.39 15.37 11.33
N GLN A 216 -20.84 14.80 10.21
CA GLN A 216 -21.91 13.79 10.23
C GLN A 216 -21.54 12.56 11.06
N VAL A 217 -20.29 12.09 10.97
CA VAL A 217 -19.78 11.00 11.82
C VAL A 217 -19.85 11.39 13.29
N ARG A 218 -19.39 12.60 13.65
CA ARG A 218 -19.39 13.12 15.03
C ARG A 218 -20.80 13.30 15.61
N ASP A 219 -21.74 13.76 14.80
CA ASP A 219 -23.12 14.05 15.19
C ASP A 219 -24.03 12.81 15.15
N ASN A 220 -23.55 11.69 14.60
CA ASN A 220 -24.30 10.44 14.56
C ASN A 220 -24.08 9.63 15.83
N ASP A 221 -25.06 9.63 16.74
CA ASP A 221 -24.98 8.92 18.02
C ASP A 221 -24.66 7.42 17.87
N ARG A 222 -25.15 6.74 16.81
CA ARG A 222 -24.86 5.31 16.60
C ARG A 222 -23.39 5.09 16.26
N VAL A 223 -22.80 5.95 15.44
CA VAL A 223 -21.38 5.88 15.07
C VAL A 223 -20.50 6.38 16.23
N ARG A 224 -20.86 7.49 16.88
CA ARG A 224 -20.15 8.07 18.02
C ARG A 224 -20.06 7.13 19.21
N HIS A 225 -21.11 6.35 19.48
CA HIS A 225 -21.15 5.39 20.58
C HIS A 225 -20.72 3.97 20.19
N ALA A 226 -20.35 3.73 18.92
CA ALA A 226 -19.69 2.50 18.51
C ALA A 226 -18.24 2.52 19.04
N SER A 227 -18.03 1.99 20.24
CA SER A 227 -16.76 2.00 20.98
C SER A 227 -15.55 1.55 20.15
N CYS A 228 -14.60 2.45 19.90
CA CYS A 228 -13.26 2.13 19.40
C CYS A 228 -12.29 1.97 20.59
N TRP A 229 -12.27 0.79 21.21
CA TRP A 229 -11.27 0.46 22.24
C TRP A 229 -10.60 -0.87 21.88
N GLY A 230 -9.80 -0.86 20.82
CA GLY A 230 -8.69 -1.81 20.71
C GLY A 230 -7.39 -1.04 20.84
N ASP A 231 -6.38 -1.67 21.41
CA ASP A 231 -5.10 -1.09 21.85
C ASP A 231 -4.13 -0.78 20.70
N GLY A 232 -4.66 -0.36 19.54
CA GLY A 232 -3.87 0.17 18.43
C GLY A 232 -3.01 -0.86 17.69
N SER A 233 -3.13 -2.16 17.97
CA SER A 233 -2.33 -3.17 17.26
C SER A 233 -3.11 -4.35 16.69
N TRP A 234 -4.39 -4.52 17.02
CA TRP A 234 -5.25 -5.65 16.59
C TRP A 234 -6.75 -5.28 16.51
N ILE A 235 -7.04 -4.04 16.11
CA ILE A 235 -8.41 -3.52 16.16
C ILE A 235 -9.26 -4.22 15.10
N ASP A 236 -10.11 -5.16 15.51
CA ASP A 236 -11.43 -5.33 14.87
C ASP A 236 -12.04 -3.92 14.81
N ASP A 237 -12.21 -3.35 13.62
CA ASP A 237 -12.67 -1.97 13.42
C ASP A 237 -14.15 -1.87 13.84
N MET A 238 -14.37 -1.73 15.15
CA MET A 238 -15.65 -1.86 15.83
C MET A 238 -16.79 -0.97 15.28
N PRO A 239 -16.56 0.26 14.77
CA PRO A 239 -17.58 0.99 14.02
C PRO A 239 -18.16 0.23 12.82
N LEU A 240 -17.34 -0.54 12.09
CA LEU A 240 -17.80 -1.44 11.02
C LEU A 240 -18.57 -2.65 11.54
N THR A 241 -18.44 -2.97 12.82
CA THR A 241 -19.14 -4.08 13.46
C THR A 241 -20.45 -3.62 14.11
N ALA A 242 -20.49 -2.41 14.70
CA ALA A 242 -21.60 -1.91 15.51
C ALA A 242 -22.56 -0.96 14.78
N ALA A 243 -22.07 -0.19 13.80
CA ALA A 243 -22.88 0.71 12.97
C ALA A 243 -22.42 0.72 11.49
N PRO A 244 -22.26 -0.45 10.85
CA PRO A 244 -21.76 -0.53 9.46
C PRO A 244 -22.63 0.28 8.50
N ASP A 245 -23.95 0.10 8.52
CA ASP A 245 -24.84 0.75 7.56
C ASP A 245 -24.79 2.29 7.64
N GLU A 246 -24.79 2.85 8.85
CA GLU A 246 -24.66 4.31 9.04
C GLU A 246 -23.32 4.83 8.55
N LEU A 247 -22.22 4.15 8.91
CA LEU A 247 -20.88 4.57 8.53
C LEU A 247 -20.68 4.48 7.01
N LEU A 248 -21.12 3.38 6.39
CA LEU A 248 -21.04 3.17 4.93
C LEU A 248 -21.92 4.18 4.16
N LYS A 249 -23.09 4.55 4.68
CA LYS A 249 -23.93 5.62 4.08
C LYS A 249 -23.29 6.99 4.16
N ILE A 250 -22.51 7.27 5.21
CA ILE A 250 -21.76 8.52 5.30
C ILE A 250 -20.56 8.48 4.35
N ALA A 251 -19.79 7.39 4.35
CA ALA A 251 -18.63 7.20 3.49
C ALA A 251 -18.99 7.24 2.00
N GLY A 252 -20.10 6.61 1.60
CA GLY A 252 -20.58 6.57 0.22
C GLY A 252 -21.02 7.93 -0.36
N GLN A 253 -21.11 8.98 0.46
CA GLN A 253 -21.36 10.36 -0.02
C GLN A 253 -20.09 11.05 -0.57
N TRP A 254 -18.91 10.46 -0.35
CA TRP A 254 -17.67 10.96 -0.94
C TRP A 254 -17.45 10.33 -2.31
N HIS A 255 -17.37 11.16 -3.35
CA HIS A 255 -17.06 10.73 -4.70
C HIS A 255 -16.10 11.70 -5.37
N VAL A 256 -15.25 11.20 -6.27
CA VAL A 256 -14.24 11.98 -6.97
C VAL A 256 -14.42 11.77 -8.47
N ASP A 257 -14.82 12.82 -9.18
CA ASP A 257 -14.75 12.82 -10.64
C ASP A 257 -13.29 13.04 -11.08
N PRO A 258 -12.81 12.40 -12.17
CA PRO A 258 -11.44 12.60 -12.67
C PRO A 258 -11.07 14.07 -12.90
N SER A 259 -12.03 14.93 -13.27
CA SER A 259 -11.79 16.38 -13.45
C SER A 259 -11.51 17.12 -12.14
N GLN A 260 -11.88 16.55 -10.99
CA GLN A 260 -11.73 17.15 -9.66
C GLN A 260 -10.55 16.58 -8.86
N LEU A 261 -9.76 15.66 -9.45
CA LEU A 261 -8.73 14.91 -8.71
C LEU A 261 -7.78 15.83 -7.94
N GLY A 262 -7.26 16.89 -8.55
CA GLY A 262 -6.35 17.82 -7.89
C GLY A 262 -6.99 18.58 -6.71
N GLU A 263 -8.23 19.03 -6.86
CA GLU A 263 -8.98 19.71 -5.81
C GLU A 263 -9.25 18.76 -4.64
N LYS A 264 -9.71 17.55 -4.94
CA LYS A 264 -10.04 16.52 -3.93
C LYS A 264 -8.81 16.01 -3.20
N THR A 265 -7.67 15.88 -3.88
CA THR A 265 -6.38 15.59 -3.23
C THR A 265 -5.99 16.72 -2.28
N ALA A 266 -6.12 17.99 -2.68
CA ALA A 266 -5.83 19.13 -1.80
C ALA A 266 -6.77 19.16 -0.58
N GLU A 267 -8.06 18.87 -0.78
CA GLU A 267 -9.04 18.73 0.31
C GLU A 267 -8.62 17.64 1.30
N MET A 268 -8.27 16.43 0.82
CA MET A 268 -7.80 15.33 1.66
C MET A 268 -6.57 15.70 2.49
N ILE A 269 -5.57 16.34 1.87
CA ILE A 269 -4.35 16.78 2.56
C ILE A 269 -4.70 17.80 3.66
N ASN A 270 -5.55 18.77 3.35
CA ASN A 270 -5.95 19.82 4.30
C ASN A 270 -6.75 19.22 5.47
N VAL A 271 -7.69 18.32 5.20
CA VAL A 271 -8.46 17.64 6.25
C VAL A 271 -7.56 16.78 7.14
N ASN A 272 -6.59 16.07 6.58
CA ASN A 272 -5.62 15.30 7.36
C ASN A 272 -4.79 16.23 8.27
N ALA A 273 -4.27 17.34 7.74
CA ALA A 273 -3.56 18.34 8.53
C ALA A 273 -4.43 18.94 9.66
N PHE A 274 -5.71 19.22 9.37
CA PHE A 274 -6.68 19.66 10.38
C PHE A 274 -6.87 18.59 11.47
N PHE A 275 -7.08 17.33 11.09
CA PHE A 275 -7.32 16.24 12.03
C PHE A 275 -6.10 15.95 12.93
N CYS A 276 -4.88 16.03 12.39
CA CYS A 276 -3.65 15.84 13.16
C CYS A 276 -3.22 17.08 13.96
N GLY A 277 -3.62 18.28 13.51
CA GLY A 277 -3.22 19.55 14.13
C GLY A 277 -4.15 20.05 15.22
N VAL A 278 -5.42 19.63 15.23
CA VAL A 278 -6.37 19.92 16.30
C VAL A 278 -6.13 18.94 17.43
N GLN A 279 -5.31 19.35 18.40
CA GLN A 279 -5.32 18.76 19.74
C GLN A 279 -6.59 19.22 20.44
N ASP A 280 -7.59 18.35 20.54
CA ASP A 280 -8.64 18.45 21.56
C ASP A 280 -8.20 17.70 22.84
#